data_AF-A0A0Q5QN41-F1
#
_entry.id   AF-A0A0Q5QN41-F1
#
_cell.length_a   1.000
_cell.length_b   1.000
_cell.length_c   1.000
_cell.angle_alpha   90.00
_cell.angle_beta   90.00
_cell.angle_gamma   90.00
#
_symmetry.space_group_name_H-M   'P 1'
#
loop_
_entity.id
_entity.type
_entity.pdbx_description
1 polymer ?
#
loop_
_entity_poly.entity_id
_entity_poly.type
_entity_poly.pdbx_seq_one_letter_code
_entity_poly.pdbx_strand_id
1 'polypeptide(L)'
;MKIHTGLSLKDHQYYKTEHPKKIIVLHHTVSGESVEGDVNWWSSTPERVATAFIIDRETGIYQLFNEKYWANHLGISAQTLKTFGSEVTNKRLNEISIGIEIDSWGGLIQKNGRWFSVTGKEIPLKNVQLYPKGYRGFFGFEKYTPKQIANLHELLLHLSAKWNIALNYHENIFEANAQALKGTWGVWSHVSYRPDKSDCHPQPELIAMLKSLLVKT
;
A
#
# COMPACT_ATOMS: atom_id res chain seq x y z
N MET A 1 -4.63 12.26 -14.44
CA MET A 1 -4.48 12.18 -12.98
C MET A 1 -4.86 13.49 -12.27
N LYS A 2 -5.84 13.48 -11.36
CA LYS A 2 -6.10 14.58 -10.42
C LYS A 2 -5.59 14.17 -9.04
N ILE A 3 -4.60 14.90 -8.52
CA ILE A 3 -4.12 14.76 -7.14
C ILE A 3 -4.77 15.87 -6.31
N HIS A 4 -5.48 15.47 -5.26
CA HIS A 4 -6.04 16.38 -4.27
C HIS A 4 -5.02 16.64 -3.17
N THR A 5 -4.83 17.92 -2.84
CA THR A 5 -3.94 18.38 -1.76
C THR A 5 -4.72 19.10 -0.65
N GLY A 6 -6.05 19.17 -0.76
CA GLY A 6 -6.92 19.84 0.21
C GLY A 6 -7.12 19.08 1.52
N LEU A 7 -6.76 17.79 1.55
CA LEU A 7 -6.73 16.96 2.75
C LEU A 7 -5.29 16.48 2.94
N SER A 8 -4.65 16.91 4.02
CA SER A 8 -3.23 16.64 4.30
C SER A 8 -2.96 16.44 5.79
N LEU A 9 -1.90 15.71 6.10
CA LEU A 9 -1.43 15.54 7.47
C LEU A 9 -0.74 16.80 7.99
N LYS A 10 -0.84 17.02 9.30
CA LYS A 10 -0.12 18.10 9.98
C LYS A 10 1.39 17.82 9.98
N ASP A 11 2.20 18.88 9.97
CA ASP A 11 3.67 18.79 9.86
C ASP A 11 4.37 17.89 10.89
N HIS A 12 3.78 17.66 12.07
CA HIS A 12 4.35 16.79 13.10
C HIS A 12 3.99 15.30 12.92
N GLN A 13 3.14 14.96 11.95
CA GLN A 13 2.69 13.59 11.66
C GLN A 13 3.57 12.86 10.63
N TYR A 14 4.58 13.54 10.10
CA TYR A 14 5.60 12.98 9.21
C TYR A 14 6.94 13.69 9.45
N TYR A 15 8.02 13.13 8.93
CA TYR A 15 9.38 13.64 9.10
C TYR A 15 9.76 14.51 7.89
N LYS A 16 9.88 15.83 8.11
CA LYS A 16 10.24 16.83 7.08
C LYS A 16 11.73 16.85 6.71
N THR A 17 12.33 15.67 6.61
CA THR A 17 13.71 15.47 6.11
C THR A 17 13.62 14.87 4.72
N GLU A 18 14.28 15.48 3.74
CA GLU A 18 14.23 15.03 2.35
C GLU A 18 15.13 13.82 2.12
N HIS A 19 14.64 12.84 1.37
CA HIS A 19 15.40 11.66 0.96
C HIS A 19 15.17 11.34 -0.51
N PRO A 20 16.20 10.92 -1.27
CA PRO A 20 15.99 10.32 -2.58
C PRO A 20 15.10 9.09 -2.47
N LYS A 21 14.00 9.07 -3.24
CA LYS A 21 13.09 7.93 -3.26
C LYS A 21 13.50 6.93 -4.32
N LYS A 22 13.51 5.65 -3.91
CA LYS A 22 13.97 4.52 -4.72
C LYS A 22 12.97 3.37 -4.78
N ILE A 23 12.00 3.39 -3.87
CA ILE A 23 11.03 2.32 -3.68
C ILE A 23 9.63 2.91 -3.62
N ILE A 24 8.66 2.22 -4.21
CA ILE A 24 7.23 2.45 -3.97
C ILE A 24 6.68 1.21 -3.27
N VAL A 25 5.89 1.40 -2.22
CA VAL A 25 5.26 0.30 -1.48
C VAL A 25 3.75 0.45 -1.53
N LEU A 26 3.09 -0.60 -2.01
CA LEU A 26 1.64 -0.69 -2.12
C LEU A 26 1.04 -1.26 -0.83
N HIS A 27 0.05 -0.55 -0.33
CA HIS A 27 -0.74 -0.88 0.86
C HIS A 27 -2.23 -0.91 0.53
N HIS A 28 -3.02 -1.42 1.46
CA HIS A 28 -4.43 -1.06 1.57
C HIS A 28 -4.80 -0.77 3.02
N THR A 29 -5.83 0.05 3.24
CA THR A 29 -6.03 0.73 4.54
C THR A 29 -6.58 -0.19 5.63
N VAL A 30 -7.33 -1.23 5.25
CA VAL A 30 -8.16 -2.04 6.18
C VAL A 30 -9.11 -1.14 6.98
N SER A 31 -9.71 -0.16 6.32
CA SER A 31 -10.48 0.91 6.96
C SER A 31 -11.78 1.23 6.21
N GLY A 32 -12.48 2.26 6.70
CA GLY A 32 -13.77 2.69 6.18
C GLY A 32 -13.71 3.41 4.85
N GLU A 33 -14.86 3.90 4.38
CA GLU A 33 -15.03 4.43 3.02
C GLU A 33 -14.45 5.83 2.79
N SER A 34 -13.71 6.40 3.75
CA SER A 34 -13.28 7.81 3.68
C SER A 34 -11.81 7.99 4.02
N VAL A 35 -11.06 8.61 3.11
CA VAL A 35 -9.69 9.09 3.33
C VAL A 35 -9.59 10.00 4.57
N GLU A 36 -10.62 10.80 4.84
CA GLU A 36 -10.68 11.66 6.03
C GLU A 36 -10.61 10.84 7.34
N GLY A 37 -11.24 9.66 7.36
CA GLY A 37 -11.19 8.75 8.50
C GLY A 37 -9.76 8.27 8.79
N ASP A 38 -9.03 7.87 7.75
CA ASP A 38 -7.62 7.45 7.86
C ASP A 38 -6.72 8.61 8.33
N VAL A 39 -6.90 9.79 7.74
CA VAL A 39 -6.15 11.00 8.10
C VAL A 39 -6.42 11.41 9.55
N ASN A 40 -7.67 11.34 10.00
CA ASN A 40 -8.05 11.62 11.37
C ASN A 40 -7.43 10.60 12.34
N TRP A 41 -7.46 9.32 11.99
CA TRP A 41 -6.84 8.27 12.80
C TRP A 41 -5.33 8.49 12.93
N TRP A 42 -4.61 8.66 11.82
CA TRP A 42 -3.17 8.93 11.85
C TRP A 42 -2.82 10.22 12.60
N SER A 43 -3.65 11.26 12.47
CA SER A 43 -3.47 12.51 13.22
C SER A 43 -3.70 12.36 14.71
N SER A 44 -4.36 11.30 15.17
CA SER A 44 -4.67 11.05 16.58
C SER A 44 -3.57 10.32 17.33
N THR A 45 -2.57 9.76 16.63
CA THR A 45 -1.53 8.94 17.25
C THR A 45 -0.13 9.59 17.11
N PRO A 46 0.79 9.36 18.08
CA PRO A 46 2.11 10.00 18.09
C PRO A 46 3.16 9.27 17.24
N GLU A 47 2.89 8.06 16.75
CA GLU A 47 3.85 7.18 16.08
C GLU A 47 4.21 7.64 14.65
N ARG A 48 3.52 8.66 14.13
CA ARG A 48 3.72 9.20 12.78
C ARG A 48 3.58 8.11 11.72
N VAL A 49 2.54 7.29 11.88
CA VAL A 49 2.18 6.26 10.90
C VAL A 49 1.36 6.91 9.80
N ALA A 50 1.84 6.84 8.57
CA ALA A 50 1.15 7.37 7.41
C ALA A 50 1.83 6.94 6.10
N THR A 51 1.09 7.00 5.00
CA THR A 51 1.60 6.94 3.64
C THR A 51 1.50 8.30 2.95
N ALA A 52 2.31 8.53 1.91
CA ALA A 52 2.30 9.80 1.20
C ALA A 52 1.03 10.00 0.38
N PHE A 53 0.43 8.90 -0.09
CA PHE A 53 -0.77 8.92 -0.92
C PHE A 53 -1.82 7.92 -0.44
N ILE A 54 -3.10 8.30 -0.56
CA ILE A 54 -4.24 7.38 -0.49
C ILE A 54 -5.05 7.50 -1.78
N ILE A 55 -5.45 6.37 -2.35
CA ILE A 55 -6.34 6.29 -3.51
C ILE A 55 -7.74 5.92 -3.04
N ASP A 56 -8.61 6.92 -3.03
CA ASP A 56 -10.03 6.77 -2.70
C ASP A 56 -10.77 5.93 -3.75
N ARG A 57 -11.85 5.26 -3.34
CA ARG A 57 -12.68 4.42 -4.24
C ARG A 57 -13.20 5.19 -5.46
N GLU A 58 -13.56 6.46 -5.29
CA GLU A 58 -14.28 7.25 -6.30
C GLU A 58 -13.67 8.60 -6.60
N THR A 59 -13.16 9.32 -5.60
CA THR A 59 -12.84 10.75 -5.72
C THR A 59 -11.44 11.01 -6.27
N GLY A 60 -10.52 10.05 -6.21
CA GLY A 60 -9.20 10.14 -6.83
C GLY A 60 -8.05 9.89 -5.86
N ILE A 61 -6.92 10.55 -6.11
CA ILE A 61 -5.69 10.40 -5.33
C ILE A 61 -5.56 11.58 -4.39
N TYR A 62 -5.28 11.32 -3.12
CA TYR A 62 -4.96 12.35 -2.12
C TYR A 62 -3.48 12.28 -1.79
N GLN A 63 -2.79 13.41 -1.89
CA GLN A 63 -1.41 13.55 -1.40
C GLN A 63 -1.45 14.11 0.01
N LEU A 64 -1.10 13.28 1.00
CA LEU A 64 -1.23 13.63 2.41
C LEU A 64 -0.02 14.39 2.95
N PHE A 65 1.15 14.19 2.35
CA PHE A 65 2.34 15.00 2.52
C PHE A 65 3.23 14.87 1.27
N ASN A 66 4.19 15.78 1.11
CA ASN A 66 5.10 15.72 -0.04
C ASN A 66 5.97 14.46 0.03
N GLU A 67 5.97 13.66 -1.02
CA GLU A 67 6.60 12.35 -1.03
C GLU A 67 8.13 12.39 -1.04
N LYS A 68 8.78 13.56 -1.06
CA LYS A 68 10.21 13.69 -0.72
C LYS A 68 10.50 13.47 0.77
N TYR A 69 9.48 13.65 1.61
CA TYR A 69 9.53 13.39 3.05
C TYR A 69 9.14 11.94 3.36
N TRP A 70 9.05 11.57 4.64
CA TRP A 70 8.73 10.19 5.02
C TRP A 70 7.94 10.09 6.33
N ALA A 71 7.27 8.96 6.52
CA ALA A 71 6.53 8.57 7.73
C ALA A 71 6.74 7.06 7.97
N ASN A 72 6.34 6.55 9.13
CA ASN A 72 6.46 5.13 9.44
C ASN A 72 5.32 4.33 8.80
N HIS A 73 5.56 3.58 7.72
CA HIS A 73 4.52 2.80 7.04
C HIS A 73 4.79 1.29 6.96
N LEU A 74 6.02 0.83 7.23
CA LEU A 74 6.37 -0.60 7.08
C LEU A 74 6.30 -1.41 8.38
N GLY A 75 6.63 -0.80 9.52
CA GLY A 75 6.58 -1.44 10.84
C GLY A 75 7.39 -2.75 10.96
N ILE A 76 8.53 -2.87 10.29
CA ILE A 76 9.28 -4.14 10.19
C ILE A 76 10.01 -4.43 11.50
N SER A 77 9.82 -5.63 12.04
CA SER A 77 10.52 -6.06 13.24
C SER A 77 12.01 -6.33 12.96
N ALA A 78 12.87 -6.10 13.95
CA ALA A 78 14.29 -6.45 13.86
C ALA A 78 14.50 -7.94 13.59
N GLN A 79 13.63 -8.80 14.15
CA GLN A 79 13.66 -10.24 13.91
C GLN A 79 13.35 -10.57 12.45
N THR A 80 12.37 -9.92 11.82
CA THR A 80 12.06 -10.10 10.39
C THR A 80 13.27 -9.72 9.53
N LEU A 81 13.88 -8.55 9.78
CA LEU A 81 15.08 -8.12 9.04
C LEU A 81 16.22 -9.14 9.19
N LYS A 82 16.48 -9.63 10.42
CA LYS A 82 17.49 -10.65 10.69
C LYS A 82 17.19 -11.97 9.98
N THR A 83 15.95 -12.45 10.04
CA THR A 83 15.52 -13.70 9.39
C THR A 83 15.77 -13.68 7.88
N PHE A 84 15.59 -12.52 7.24
CA PHE A 84 15.85 -12.35 5.81
C PHE A 84 17.28 -11.87 5.48
N GLY A 85 18.16 -11.81 6.48
CA GLY A 85 19.55 -11.41 6.33
C GLY A 85 19.72 -9.98 5.79
N SER A 86 18.83 -9.07 6.19
CA SER A 86 18.93 -7.66 5.80
C SER A 86 19.85 -6.88 6.73
N GLU A 87 20.72 -6.08 6.14
CA GLU A 87 21.54 -5.08 6.82
C GLU A 87 20.87 -3.70 6.83
N VAL A 88 19.76 -3.55 6.10
CA VAL A 88 19.00 -2.29 6.03
C VAL A 88 18.04 -2.21 7.20
N THR A 89 17.99 -1.05 7.86
CA THR A 89 17.07 -0.83 8.97
C THR A 89 15.65 -0.53 8.50
N ASN A 90 14.64 -0.81 9.34
CA ASN A 90 13.26 -0.39 9.11
C ASN A 90 13.18 1.12 8.82
N LYS A 91 13.88 1.95 9.62
CA LYS A 91 13.92 3.41 9.40
C LYS A 91 14.42 3.75 8.00
N ARG A 92 15.55 3.17 7.58
CA ARG A 92 16.12 3.45 6.26
C ARG A 92 15.17 3.05 5.13
N LEU A 93 14.47 1.92 5.26
CA LEU A 93 13.47 1.51 4.27
C LEU A 93 12.35 2.55 4.17
N ASN A 94 11.75 2.97 5.30
CA ASN A 94 10.71 4.02 5.30
C ASN A 94 11.20 5.36 4.70
N GLU A 95 12.47 5.73 4.96
CA GLU A 95 13.06 6.97 4.41
C GLU A 95 13.16 6.95 2.87
N ILE A 96 13.49 5.81 2.27
CA ILE A 96 13.72 5.71 0.81
C ILE A 96 12.49 5.24 0.03
N SER A 97 11.43 4.81 0.72
CA SER A 97 10.17 4.41 0.10
C SER A 97 9.13 5.53 0.08
N ILE A 98 8.22 5.39 -0.88
CA ILE A 98 6.95 6.11 -0.96
C ILE A 98 5.85 5.08 -0.69
N GLY A 99 5.14 5.22 0.42
CA GLY A 99 3.93 4.43 0.68
C GLY A 99 2.73 4.97 -0.10
N ILE A 100 1.93 4.07 -0.67
CA ILE A 100 0.64 4.37 -1.30
C ILE A 100 -0.41 3.41 -0.73
N GLU A 101 -1.45 3.94 -0.12
CA GLU A 101 -2.64 3.19 0.27
C GLU A 101 -3.66 3.14 -0.86
N ILE A 102 -4.28 1.99 -1.06
CA ILE A 102 -5.54 1.85 -1.80
C ILE A 102 -6.63 1.67 -0.76
N ASP A 103 -7.60 2.59 -0.74
CA ASP A 103 -8.69 2.54 0.23
C ASP A 103 -9.49 1.23 0.10
N SER A 104 -9.53 0.43 1.17
CA SER A 104 -10.12 -0.92 1.17
C SER A 104 -10.44 -1.39 2.58
N TRP A 105 -11.53 -2.13 2.72
CA TRP A 105 -11.87 -2.90 3.91
C TRP A 105 -10.93 -4.10 4.14
N GLY A 106 -10.08 -4.45 3.16
CA GLY A 106 -9.09 -5.51 3.27
C GLY A 106 -9.71 -6.91 3.34
N GLY A 107 -9.13 -7.76 4.19
CA GLY A 107 -9.57 -9.14 4.39
C GLY A 107 -10.95 -9.23 5.05
N LEU A 108 -11.81 -10.10 4.50
CA LEU A 108 -13.21 -10.21 4.89
C LEU A 108 -13.51 -11.52 5.63
N ILE A 109 -14.48 -11.46 6.54
CA ILE A 109 -15.00 -12.56 7.33
C ILE A 109 -16.31 -13.04 6.70
N GLN A 110 -16.39 -14.34 6.39
CA GLN A 110 -17.62 -14.93 5.89
C GLN A 110 -18.53 -15.37 7.05
N LYS A 111 -19.80 -14.97 7.02
CA LYS A 111 -20.84 -15.42 7.96
C LYS A 111 -22.12 -15.71 7.19
N ASN A 112 -22.64 -16.94 7.27
CA ASN A 112 -23.90 -17.35 6.63
C ASN A 112 -23.97 -16.98 5.13
N GLY A 113 -22.90 -17.21 4.38
CA GLY A 113 -22.82 -16.89 2.94
C GLY A 113 -22.63 -15.41 2.60
N ARG A 114 -22.61 -14.51 3.60
CA ARG A 114 -22.36 -13.07 3.45
C ARG A 114 -20.94 -12.73 3.89
N TRP A 115 -20.43 -11.59 3.42
CA TRP A 115 -19.06 -11.15 3.66
C TRP A 115 -19.05 -9.84 4.43
N PHE A 116 -18.19 -9.75 5.45
CA PHE A 116 -18.10 -8.59 6.33
C PHE A 116 -16.65 -8.15 6.49
N SER A 117 -16.41 -6.85 6.57
CA SER A 117 -15.13 -6.33 7.04
C SER A 117 -14.89 -6.71 8.51
N VAL A 118 -13.66 -6.56 8.97
CA VAL A 118 -13.28 -6.82 10.37
C VAL A 118 -14.03 -5.92 11.37
N THR A 119 -14.55 -4.78 10.92
CA THR A 119 -15.38 -3.85 11.71
C THR A 119 -16.89 -4.12 11.56
N GLY A 120 -17.29 -5.12 10.78
CA GLY A 120 -18.69 -5.55 10.64
C GLY A 120 -19.48 -4.90 9.51
N LYS A 121 -18.87 -4.08 8.64
CA LYS A 121 -19.51 -3.58 7.42
C LYS A 121 -19.71 -4.74 6.45
N GLU A 122 -20.93 -4.95 5.99
CA GLU A 122 -21.19 -5.93 4.94
C GLU A 122 -20.66 -5.46 3.58
N ILE A 123 -19.99 -6.37 2.87
CA ILE A 123 -19.49 -6.17 1.52
C ILE A 123 -20.30 -7.06 0.55
N PRO A 124 -20.98 -6.49 -0.45
CA PRO A 124 -21.70 -7.27 -1.44
C PRO A 124 -20.78 -8.23 -2.19
N LEU A 125 -21.21 -9.46 -2.45
CA LEU A 125 -20.40 -10.50 -3.09
C LEU A 125 -19.74 -10.05 -4.42
N LYS A 126 -20.42 -9.20 -5.21
CA LYS A 126 -19.86 -8.63 -6.45
C LYS A 126 -18.56 -7.84 -6.23
N ASN A 127 -18.40 -7.25 -5.04
CA ASN A 127 -17.25 -6.47 -4.60
C ASN A 127 -16.24 -7.32 -3.81
N VAL A 128 -16.41 -8.65 -3.76
CA VAL A 128 -15.49 -9.55 -3.04
C VAL A 128 -14.61 -10.31 -4.03
N GLN A 129 -13.29 -10.23 -3.85
CA GLN A 129 -12.33 -11.11 -4.49
C GLN A 129 -12.20 -12.37 -3.65
N LEU A 130 -12.55 -13.53 -4.21
CA LEU A 130 -12.47 -14.80 -3.52
C LEU A 130 -11.09 -15.44 -3.70
N TYR A 131 -10.61 -16.06 -2.62
CA TYR A 131 -9.41 -16.90 -2.58
C TYR A 131 -9.79 -18.26 -2.00
N PRO A 132 -10.27 -19.22 -2.82
CA PRO A 132 -10.75 -20.52 -2.31
C PRO A 132 -9.70 -21.33 -1.54
N LYS A 133 -8.41 -21.13 -1.84
CA LYS A 133 -7.28 -21.74 -1.13
C LYS A 133 -6.81 -20.93 0.09
N GLY A 134 -7.46 -19.80 0.36
CA GLY A 134 -7.02 -18.80 1.31
C GLY A 134 -5.86 -17.94 0.78
N TYR A 135 -5.76 -16.74 1.33
CA TYR A 135 -4.61 -15.86 1.22
C TYR A 135 -4.41 -15.17 2.56
N ARG A 136 -3.29 -15.47 3.23
CA ARG A 136 -2.85 -14.81 4.47
C ARG A 136 -3.94 -14.73 5.55
N GLY A 137 -4.62 -15.85 5.78
CA GLY A 137 -5.66 -15.99 6.80
C GLY A 137 -7.08 -15.64 6.35
N PHE A 138 -7.27 -15.15 5.12
CA PHE A 138 -8.59 -14.77 4.60
C PHE A 138 -8.97 -15.57 3.36
N PHE A 139 -10.26 -15.82 3.18
CA PHE A 139 -10.82 -16.47 1.97
C PHE A 139 -11.46 -15.49 1.00
N GLY A 140 -11.54 -14.22 1.39
CA GLY A 140 -12.03 -13.14 0.54
C GLY A 140 -11.52 -11.79 0.99
N PHE A 141 -11.39 -10.87 0.05
CA PHE A 141 -11.01 -9.47 0.27
C PHE A 141 -12.00 -8.56 -0.46
N GLU A 142 -12.17 -7.32 -0.01
CA GLU A 142 -12.83 -6.33 -0.83
C GLU A 142 -11.98 -6.05 -2.09
N LYS A 143 -12.59 -6.05 -3.27
CA LYS A 143 -11.93 -5.68 -4.52
C LYS A 143 -11.56 -4.21 -4.52
N TYR A 144 -10.38 -3.91 -5.05
CA TYR A 144 -10.06 -2.58 -5.57
C TYR A 144 -10.91 -2.30 -6.81
N THR A 145 -11.46 -1.09 -6.89
CA THR A 145 -12.28 -0.67 -8.03
C THR A 145 -11.42 -0.48 -9.28
N PRO A 146 -11.99 -0.58 -10.50
CA PRO A 146 -11.28 -0.23 -11.73
C PRO A 146 -10.68 1.18 -11.70
N LYS A 147 -11.38 2.13 -11.06
CA LYS A 147 -10.94 3.53 -10.93
C LYS A 147 -9.72 3.65 -10.01
N GLN A 148 -9.69 2.92 -8.90
CA GLN A 148 -8.52 2.86 -8.03
C GLN A 148 -7.31 2.29 -8.76
N ILE A 149 -7.48 1.21 -9.51
CA ILE A 149 -6.40 0.58 -10.29
C ILE A 149 -5.88 1.53 -11.38
N ALA A 150 -6.78 2.23 -12.07
CA ALA A 150 -6.40 3.23 -13.08
C ALA A 150 -5.63 4.42 -12.47
N ASN A 151 -6.10 4.95 -11.33
CA ASN A 151 -5.40 6.00 -10.59
C ASN A 151 -4.02 5.53 -10.12
N LEU A 152 -3.91 4.30 -9.62
CA LEU A 152 -2.64 3.72 -9.19
C LEU A 152 -1.67 3.62 -10.36
N HIS A 153 -2.14 3.15 -11.53
CA HIS A 153 -1.34 3.08 -12.75
C HIS A 153 -0.75 4.46 -13.11
N GLU A 154 -1.58 5.50 -13.17
CA GLU A 154 -1.13 6.86 -13.46
C GLU A 154 -0.13 7.38 -12.40
N LEU A 155 -0.38 7.10 -11.12
CA LEU A 155 0.48 7.53 -10.02
C LEU A 155 1.85 6.83 -10.07
N LEU A 156 1.89 5.53 -10.38
CA LEU A 156 3.13 4.77 -10.51
C LEU A 156 3.99 5.30 -11.65
N LEU A 157 3.41 5.58 -12.82
CA LEU A 157 4.11 6.20 -13.95
C LEU A 157 4.65 7.60 -13.59
N HIS A 158 3.84 8.41 -12.90
CA HIS A 158 4.26 9.75 -12.46
C HIS A 158 5.45 9.68 -11.50
N LEU A 159 5.38 8.84 -10.47
CA LEU A 159 6.44 8.69 -9.47
C LEU A 159 7.69 8.05 -10.07
N SER A 160 7.53 7.10 -10.99
CA SER A 160 8.63 6.50 -11.74
C SER A 160 9.39 7.56 -12.53
N ALA A 161 8.70 8.39 -13.32
CA ALA A 161 9.32 9.46 -14.09
C ALA A 161 10.01 10.50 -13.20
N LYS A 162 9.38 10.86 -12.06
CA LYS A 162 9.91 11.86 -11.13
C LYS A 162 11.16 11.39 -10.39
N TRP A 163 11.17 10.15 -9.92
CA TRP A 163 12.22 9.62 -9.02
C TRP A 163 13.16 8.61 -9.69
N ASN A 164 12.95 8.34 -10.99
CA ASN A 164 13.65 7.32 -11.76
C ASN A 164 13.58 5.92 -11.08
N ILE A 165 12.37 5.51 -10.70
CA ILE A 165 12.09 4.22 -10.07
C ILE A 165 11.62 3.24 -11.14
N ALA A 166 12.30 2.10 -11.25
CA ALA A 166 11.93 1.06 -12.21
C ALA A 166 10.60 0.39 -11.80
N LEU A 167 9.72 0.15 -12.78
CA LEU A 167 8.41 -0.47 -12.56
C LEU A 167 8.39 -1.94 -12.99
N ASN A 168 9.53 -2.63 -12.93
CA ASN A 168 9.60 -4.05 -13.25
C ASN A 168 8.68 -4.85 -12.34
N TYR A 169 7.87 -5.72 -12.92
CA TYR A 169 7.01 -6.60 -12.15
C TYR A 169 7.82 -7.69 -11.45
N HIS A 170 7.62 -7.83 -10.14
CA HIS A 170 8.19 -8.91 -9.34
C HIS A 170 7.10 -9.97 -9.09
N GLU A 171 7.27 -11.20 -9.59
CA GLU A 171 6.27 -12.27 -9.46
C GLU A 171 5.93 -12.61 -7.99
N ASN A 172 6.87 -12.37 -7.08
CA ASN A 172 6.72 -12.59 -5.64
C ASN A 172 6.50 -11.28 -4.85
N ILE A 173 5.93 -10.23 -5.47
CA ILE A 173 5.57 -8.98 -4.79
C ILE A 173 4.52 -9.18 -3.69
N PHE A 174 3.68 -10.21 -3.79
CA PHE A 174 2.62 -10.52 -2.82
C PHE A 174 3.04 -11.56 -1.75
N GLU A 175 4.35 -11.82 -1.65
CA GLU A 175 4.96 -12.69 -0.65
C GLU A 175 6.10 -11.98 0.07
N ALA A 176 6.46 -12.45 1.26
CA ALA A 176 7.61 -11.92 1.99
C ALA A 176 8.89 -12.11 1.17
N ASN A 177 9.66 -11.03 1.00
CA ASN A 177 10.65 -10.95 -0.05
C ASN A 177 12.00 -10.41 0.46
N ALA A 178 13.05 -11.20 0.30
CA ALA A 178 14.40 -10.82 0.71
C ALA A 178 14.92 -9.58 -0.04
N GLN A 179 14.57 -9.38 -1.32
CA GLN A 179 14.99 -8.21 -2.10
C GLN A 179 14.34 -6.94 -1.56
N ALA A 180 13.02 -6.97 -1.32
CA ALA A 180 12.30 -5.87 -0.69
C ALA A 180 12.91 -5.52 0.68
N LEU A 181 13.10 -6.51 1.54
CA LEU A 181 13.67 -6.34 2.88
C LEU A 181 15.12 -5.86 2.88
N LYS A 182 15.87 -6.11 1.81
CA LYS A 182 17.25 -5.59 1.59
C LYS A 182 17.28 -4.25 0.86
N GLY A 183 16.13 -3.65 0.58
CA GLY A 183 16.03 -2.32 -0.02
C GLY A 183 16.30 -2.27 -1.52
N THR A 184 16.08 -3.37 -2.24
CA THR A 184 16.11 -3.38 -3.71
C THR A 184 15.09 -2.39 -4.26
N TRP A 185 15.53 -1.56 -5.20
CA TRP A 185 14.72 -0.52 -5.82
C TRP A 185 13.56 -1.12 -6.61
N GLY A 186 12.48 -0.37 -6.75
CA GLY A 186 11.31 -0.78 -7.55
C GLY A 186 10.00 -0.66 -6.78
N VAL A 187 9.03 -1.48 -7.20
CA VAL A 187 7.68 -1.50 -6.61
C VAL A 187 7.51 -2.79 -5.81
N TRP A 188 7.14 -2.63 -4.55
CA TRP A 188 6.86 -3.73 -3.63
C TRP A 188 5.46 -3.57 -3.01
N SER A 189 4.98 -4.58 -2.30
CA SER A 189 3.78 -4.43 -1.47
C SER A 189 4.13 -4.60 0.01
N HIS A 190 3.24 -4.22 0.91
CA HIS A 190 3.55 -4.27 2.34
C HIS A 190 3.79 -5.71 2.85
N VAL A 191 3.12 -6.71 2.29
CA VAL A 191 3.42 -8.14 2.55
C VAL A 191 4.82 -8.59 2.10
N SER A 192 5.47 -7.86 1.18
CA SER A 192 6.89 -8.08 0.85
C SER A 192 7.80 -7.86 2.06
N TYR A 193 7.37 -7.01 3.00
CA TYR A 193 8.10 -6.66 4.21
C TYR A 193 7.57 -7.34 5.46
N ARG A 194 6.29 -7.74 5.46
CA ARG A 194 5.55 -8.18 6.63
C ARG A 194 4.86 -9.52 6.42
N PRO A 195 5.51 -10.64 6.79
CA PRO A 195 4.91 -11.97 6.68
C PRO A 195 3.59 -12.12 7.47
N ASP A 196 3.41 -11.31 8.52
CA ASP A 196 2.24 -11.30 9.41
C ASP A 196 1.08 -10.43 8.91
N LYS A 197 1.27 -9.69 7.81
CA LYS A 197 0.26 -8.81 7.21
C LYS A 197 -0.34 -9.43 5.96
N SER A 198 -1.45 -8.86 5.48
CA SER A 198 -2.20 -9.30 4.31
C SER A 198 -2.43 -8.21 3.25
N ASP A 199 -1.94 -6.99 3.50
CA ASP A 199 -2.00 -5.86 2.57
C ASP A 199 -0.69 -5.74 1.78
N CYS A 200 -0.69 -5.52 0.47
CA CYS A 200 -1.81 -5.47 -0.47
C CYS A 200 -2.16 -6.90 -0.95
N HIS A 201 -3.44 -7.22 -1.16
CA HIS A 201 -3.83 -8.56 -1.65
C HIS A 201 -3.68 -8.71 -3.19
N PRO A 202 -3.39 -9.93 -3.71
CA PRO A 202 -3.09 -10.18 -5.12
C PRO A 202 -4.38 -10.24 -5.95
N GLN A 203 -5.06 -9.10 -6.12
CA GLN A 203 -6.20 -9.02 -7.02
C GLN A 203 -5.73 -9.22 -8.48
N PRO A 204 -6.42 -10.04 -9.30
CA PRO A 204 -6.01 -10.29 -10.69
C PRO A 204 -5.85 -9.01 -11.53
N GLU A 205 -6.77 -8.06 -11.42
CA GLU A 205 -6.71 -6.80 -12.16
C GLU A 205 -5.54 -5.90 -11.72
N LEU A 206 -5.18 -5.93 -10.42
CA LEU A 206 -4.00 -5.24 -9.91
C LEU A 206 -2.73 -5.86 -10.50
N ILE A 207 -2.62 -7.20 -10.50
CA ILE A 207 -1.50 -7.93 -11.10
C ILE A 207 -1.37 -7.59 -12.59
N ALA A 208 -2.48 -7.62 -13.32
CA ALA A 208 -2.50 -7.32 -14.75
C ALA A 208 -2.00 -5.89 -15.02
N MET A 209 -2.45 -4.91 -14.23
CA MET A 209 -1.97 -3.54 -14.31
C MET A 209 -0.48 -3.44 -14.02
N LEU A 210 0.03 -4.06 -12.94
CA LEU A 210 1.45 -4.01 -12.61
C LEU A 210 2.33 -4.66 -13.70
N LYS A 211 1.87 -5.76 -14.31
CA LYS A 211 2.56 -6.39 -15.45
C LYS A 211 2.53 -5.51 -16.71
N SER A 212 1.53 -4.64 -16.85
CA SER A 212 1.41 -3.72 -17.99
C SER A 212 2.35 -2.50 -17.93
N LEU A 213 2.88 -2.17 -16.74
CA LEU A 213 3.80 -1.04 -16.53
C LEU A 213 5.19 -1.22 -17.18
N LEU A 214 5.45 -2.40 -17.75
CA LEU A 214 6.66 -2.65 -18.52
C LEU A 214 6.71 -1.73 -19.74
N VAL A 215 7.54 -0.70 -19.68
CA VAL A 215 7.99 0.01 -20.87
C VAL A 215 8.93 -0.94 -21.61
N LYS A 216 8.53 -1.34 -22.83
CA LYS A 216 9.44 -1.89 -23.84
C LYS A 216 10.59 -0.89 -23.99
N THR A 217 11.77 -1.25 -23.53
CA THR A 217 13.04 -0.61 -23.93
C THR A 217 13.19 -0.65 -25.43
#